data_AF-A0A357I662-F1
#
_entry.id   AF-A0A357I662-F1
#
_cell.length_a   1.000
_cell.length_b   1.000
_cell.length_c   1.000
_cell.angle_alpha   90.00
_cell.angle_beta   90.00
_cell.angle_gamma   90.00
#
_symmetry.space_group_name_H-M   'P 1'
#
loop_
_entity.id
_entity.type
_entity.pdbx_description
1 polymer ?
#
loop_
_entity_poly.entity_id
_entity_poly.type
_entity_poly.pdbx_seq_one_letter_code
_entity_poly.pdbx_strand_id
1 'polypeptide(L)' 'MNHEPQATLEFAPDRSKAGFRLHQFSVLNWGTFHGRVHSFAPDGRTSLLSGGNGAGKSTLA' A
#
# COMPACT_ATOMS: atom_id res chain seq x y z
N MET A 1 21.79 11.54 47.37
CA MET A 1 22.24 11.32 45.98
C MET A 1 20.98 10.88 45.24
N ASN A 2 20.32 11.81 44.56
CA ASN A 2 18.99 11.58 44.00
C ASN A 2 19.18 11.12 42.55
N HIS A 3 18.78 9.88 42.24
CA HIS A 3 18.79 9.37 40.88
C HIS A 3 17.56 9.91 40.15
N GLU A 4 17.76 10.88 39.26
CA GLU A 4 16.77 11.28 38.27
C GLU A 4 16.42 10.06 37.38
N PRO A 5 15.14 9.73 37.19
CA PRO A 5 14.76 8.63 36.31
C PRO A 5 15.09 8.99 34.86
N GLN A 6 16.08 8.30 34.29
CA GLN A 6 16.40 8.41 32.88
C GLN A 6 15.23 7.82 32.07
N ALA A 7 14.61 8.63 31.23
CA ALA A 7 13.57 8.18 30.31
C ALA A 7 14.19 7.23 29.27
N THR A 8 13.86 5.95 29.35
CA THR A 8 14.20 4.94 28.33
C THR A 8 13.40 5.23 27.06
N LEU A 9 14.07 5.58 25.96
CA LEU A 9 13.44 5.58 24.64
C LEU A 9 13.29 4.13 24.17
N GLU A 10 12.06 3.63 24.21
CA GLU A 10 11.70 2.32 23.68
C GLU A 10 11.50 2.43 22.16
N PHE A 11 12.46 1.93 21.37
CA PHE A 11 12.32 1.82 19.92
C PHE A 11 11.43 0.62 19.58
N ALA A 12 10.12 0.76 19.78
CA ALA A 12 9.18 -0.22 19.28
C ALA A 12 9.26 -0.27 17.73
N PRO A 13 9.28 -1.46 17.12
CA PRO A 13 9.26 -1.56 15.66
C PRO A 13 8.01 -0.84 15.13
N ASP A 14 8.17 -0.10 14.03
CA ASP A 14 7.07 0.60 13.38
C ASP A 14 6.03 -0.41 12.88
N ARG A 15 4.97 -0.58 13.68
CA ARG A 15 3.85 -1.48 13.38
C ARG A 15 2.93 -0.92 12.29
N SER A 16 3.12 0.32 11.82
CA SER A 16 2.27 0.91 10.76
C SER A 16 2.28 0.10 9.47
N LYS A 17 3.36 -0.66 9.22
CA LYS A 17 3.51 -1.56 8.06
C LYS A 17 3.38 -3.04 8.39
N ALA A 18 3.04 -3.42 9.62
CA ALA A 18 2.87 -4.83 9.99
C ALA A 18 1.79 -5.52 9.13
N GLY A 19 1.95 -6.83 8.89
CA GLY A 19 1.02 -7.67 8.15
C GLY A 19 1.38 -7.93 6.68
N PHE A 20 0.49 -8.60 5.95
CA PHE A 20 0.64 -8.84 4.51
C PHE A 20 0.18 -7.62 3.73
N ARG A 21 1.00 -7.17 2.79
CA ARG A 21 0.74 -5.99 1.99
C ARG A 21 0.98 -6.29 0.52
N LEU A 22 0.19 -5.65 -0.33
CA LEU A 22 0.34 -5.77 -1.77
C LEU A 22 1.74 -5.27 -2.17
N HIS A 23 2.54 -6.14 -2.79
CA HIS A 23 3.86 -5.77 -3.31
C HIS A 23 3.75 -5.26 -4.75
N GLN A 24 3.02 -6.01 -5.58
CA GLN A 24 2.81 -5.68 -6.99
C GLN A 24 1.45 -6.23 -7.43
N PHE A 25 0.79 -5.48 -8.30
CA PHE A 25 -0.41 -5.91 -9.00
C PHE A 25 -0.17 -5.78 -10.51
N SER A 26 -0.61 -6.79 -11.26
CA SER A 26 -0.56 -6.81 -12.72
C SER A 26 -1.86 -7.38 -13.27
N VAL A 27 -2.44 -6.72 -14.26
CA VAL A 27 -3.66 -7.16 -14.95
C VAL A 27 -3.45 -7.17 -16.46
N LEU A 28 -4.02 -8.17 -17.11
CA LEU A 28 -4.01 -8.33 -18.57
C LEU A 28 -5.39 -8.83 -19.01
N ASN A 29 -5.95 -8.16 -20.03
CA ASN A 29 -7.19 -8.56 -20.69
C ASN A 29 -8.38 -8.76 -19.73
N TRP A 30 -8.59 -7.80 -18.82
CA TRP A 30 -9.71 -7.81 -17.89
C TRP A 30 -10.44 -6.46 -17.93
N GLY A 31 -11.72 -6.49 -18.34
CA GLY A 31 -12.55 -5.29 -18.45
C GLY A 31 -11.95 -4.28 -19.42
N THR A 32 -11.76 -3.03 -18.98
CA THR A 32 -11.17 -1.96 -19.80
C THR A 32 -9.65 -2.04 -19.92
N PHE A 33 -8.98 -2.93 -19.16
CA PHE A 33 -7.54 -3.17 -19.22
C PHE A 33 -7.24 -4.25 -20.26
N HIS A 34 -7.01 -3.84 -21.52
CA HIS A 34 -6.86 -4.75 -22.66
C HIS A 34 -5.63 -4.43 -23.51
N GLY A 35 -5.02 -5.47 -24.11
CA GLY A 35 -3.96 -5.32 -25.12
C GLY A 35 -2.57 -5.01 -24.58
N ARG A 36 -2.41 -4.87 -23.26
CA ARG A 36 -1.11 -4.79 -22.57
C ARG A 36 -1.26 -5.18 -21.10
N VAL A 37 -0.13 -5.52 -20.49
CA VAL A 37 -0.05 -5.67 -19.03
C VAL A 37 -0.08 -4.28 -18.41
N HIS A 38 -1.01 -4.05 -17.50
CA HIS A 38 -1.04 -2.88 -16.64
C HIS A 38 -0.54 -3.27 -15.25
N SER A 39 0.47 -2.58 -14.74
CA SER A 39 1.08 -2.90 -13.44
C SER A 39 1.18 -1.68 -12.54
N PHE A 40 1.04 -1.89 -11.22
CA PHE A 40 1.38 -0.89 -10.20
C PHE A 40 2.05 -1.56 -9.00
N ALA A 41 2.93 -0.83 -8.33
CA ALA A 41 3.61 -1.25 -7.11
C ALA A 41 3.33 -0.22 -6.00
N PRO A 42 2.57 -0.58 -4.95
CA PRO A 42 2.21 0.37 -3.90
C PRO A 42 3.25 0.48 -2.78
N ASP A 43 4.38 -0.23 -2.86
CA ASP A 43 5.45 -0.25 -1.85
C ASP A 43 4.96 -0.55 -0.42
N GLY A 44 3.92 -1.38 -0.30
CA GLY A 44 3.27 -1.68 0.98
C GLY A 44 2.55 -0.47 1.61
N ARG A 45 2.24 0.57 0.84
CA ARG A 45 1.51 1.75 1.31
C ARG A 45 0.06 1.75 0.82
N THR A 46 -0.76 2.58 1.47
CA THR A 46 -2.11 2.88 0.99
C THR A 46 -2.03 3.53 -0.39
N SER A 47 -2.86 3.07 -1.33
CA SER A 47 -2.92 3.60 -2.69
C SER A 47 -4.35 4.01 -3.03
N LEU A 48 -4.48 5.09 -3.81
CA LEU A 48 -5.76 5.60 -4.28
C LEU A 48 -5.99 5.21 -5.74
N LEU A 49 -7.10 4.51 -6.00
CA LEU A 49 -7.55 4.25 -7.36
C LEU A 49 -8.52 5.35 -7.81
N SER A 50 -8.13 6.13 -8.82
CA SER A 50 -8.92 7.24 -9.36
C SER A 50 -8.96 7.19 -10.90
N GLY A 51 -9.81 8.04 -11.51
CA GLY A 51 -10.04 8.06 -12.95
C GLY A 51 -11.48 8.39 -13.34
N GLY A 52 -11.71 8.74 -14.60
CA GLY A 52 -13.03 9.15 -15.13
C GLY A 52 -14.08 8.03 -15.18
N ASN A 53 -15.29 8.38 -15.58
CA ASN A 53 -16.38 7.40 -15.81
C ASN A 53 -15.98 6.42 -16.92
N GLY A 54 -16.31 5.14 -16.74
CA GLY A 54 -15.93 4.10 -17.69
C GLY A 54 -14.45 3.73 -17.71
N ALA A 55 -13.61 4.26 -16.81
CA ALA A 55 -12.17 3.95 -16.77
C ALA A 55 -11.83 2.54 -16.22
N GLY A 56 -12.82 1.78 -15.71
CA GLY A 56 -12.61 0.44 -15.15
C GLY A 56 -12.20 0.39 -13.68
N LYS A 57 -12.41 1.48 -12.92
CA LYS A 57 -12.07 1.49 -11.48
C LYS A 57 -12.77 0.37 -10.69
N SER A 58 -14.07 0.17 -10.90
CA SER A 58 -14.86 -0.91 -10.27
C SER A 58 -14.41 -2.31 -10.69
N THR A 59 -13.66 -2.43 -11.77
CA THR A 59 -13.08 -3.70 -12.21
C THR A 59 -11.86 -4.11 -11.38
N LEU A 60 -11.17 -3.14 -10.77
CA LEU A 60 -10.00 -3.37 -9.92
C LEU A 60 -10.28 -3.26 -8.41
N ALA A 61 -11.47 -2.76 -8.03
CA ALA A 61 -11.85 -2.46 -6.65
C ALA A 61 -12.43 -3.67 -5.91
#